data_AF-A0A4V3CHW8-F1
#
_entry.id   AF-A0A4V3CHW8-F1
#
_cell.length_a   1.000
_cell.length_b   1.000
_cell.length_c   1.000
_cell.angle_alpha   90.00
_cell.angle_beta   90.00
_cell.angle_gamma   90.00
#
_symmetry.space_group_name_H-M   'P 1'
#
loop_
_entity.id
_entity.type
_entity.pdbx_description
1 polymer ?
#
loop_
_entity_poly.entity_id
_entity_poly.type
_entity_poly.pdbx_seq_one_letter_code
_entity_poly.pdbx_strand_id
1 'polypeptide(L)'
;MNEFILIFRRDFSTKELQPSPEELQQHLQQWQNWFGGLAAQDKLARPLQRWDGKGKLVTSNKGITDGPFVEIKESIGGLIVIKAKDYDEAATIAQGCPVLDFGGNVEIRMAV
;
A
#
# COMPACT_ATOMS: atom_id res chain seq x y z
N MET A 1 3.24 -21.46 -5.76
CA MET A 1 3.17 -19.99 -5.90
C MET A 1 3.35 -19.45 -4.50
N ASN A 2 4.22 -18.46 -4.32
CA ASN A 2 4.58 -17.91 -3.02
C ASN A 2 3.66 -16.72 -2.70
N GLU A 3 3.46 -16.46 -1.41
CA GLU A 3 2.76 -15.26 -0.95
C GLU A 3 3.75 -14.13 -0.75
N PHE A 4 3.40 -12.94 -1.22
CA PHE A 4 4.15 -11.71 -0.98
C PHE A 4 3.25 -10.65 -0.37
N ILE A 5 3.75 -9.93 0.60
CA ILE A 5 3.14 -8.70 1.06
C ILE A 5 3.65 -7.53 0.20
N LEU A 6 2.70 -6.73 -0.28
CA LEU A 6 2.97 -5.42 -0.87
C LEU A 6 2.52 -4.37 0.14
N ILE A 7 3.45 -3.53 0.59
CA ILE A 7 3.19 -2.46 1.56
C ILE A 7 3.26 -1.12 0.83
N PHE A 8 2.19 -0.34 0.93
CA PHE A 8 2.07 0.95 0.26
C PHE A 8 2.48 2.07 1.21
N ARG A 9 3.53 2.79 0.85
CA ARG A 9 4.09 3.91 1.63
C ARG A 9 3.98 5.20 0.82
N ARG A 10 3.61 6.30 1.48
CA ARG A 10 3.77 7.66 0.96
C ARG A 10 3.64 8.65 2.11
N ASP A 11 3.88 9.92 1.81
CA ASP A 11 3.46 11.01 2.66
C ASP A 11 1.95 11.26 2.52
N PHE A 12 1.19 10.89 3.56
CA PHE A 12 -0.25 11.14 3.67
C PHE A 12 -0.58 12.40 4.48
N SER A 13 0.45 13.09 4.99
CA SER A 13 0.30 14.15 5.99
C SER A 13 0.59 15.55 5.45
N THR A 14 1.55 15.67 4.53
CA THR A 14 1.90 16.94 3.90
C THR A 14 0.82 17.32 2.87
N LYS A 15 0.07 18.39 3.17
CA LYS A 15 -1.12 18.82 2.41
C LYS A 15 -0.79 19.14 0.96
N GLU A 16 0.37 19.74 0.71
CA GLU A 16 0.83 20.16 -0.62
C GLU A 16 1.15 18.97 -1.54
N LEU A 17 1.35 17.78 -0.97
CA LEU A 17 1.62 16.55 -1.70
C LEU A 17 0.35 15.71 -1.93
N GLN A 18 -0.81 16.15 -1.43
CA GLN A 18 -2.05 15.41 -1.61
C GLN A 18 -2.72 15.81 -2.93
N PRO A 19 -3.29 14.83 -3.67
CA PRO A 19 -4.03 15.12 -4.89
C PRO A 19 -5.20 16.05 -4.63
N SER A 20 -5.55 16.84 -5.64
CA SER A 20 -6.84 17.52 -5.70
C SER A 20 -8.01 16.51 -5.65
N PRO A 21 -9.23 16.95 -5.30
CA PRO A 21 -10.39 16.06 -5.29
C PRO A 21 -10.66 15.36 -6.64
N GLU A 22 -10.36 16.03 -7.75
CA GLU A 22 -10.54 15.50 -9.11
C GLU A 22 -9.51 14.43 -9.42
N GLU A 23 -8.23 14.68 -9.12
CA GLU A 23 -7.16 13.69 -9.24
C GLU A 23 -7.40 12.47 -8.36
N LEU A 24 -7.95 12.68 -7.15
CA LEU A 24 -8.30 11.59 -6.24
C LEU A 24 -9.37 10.67 -6.84
N GLN A 25 -10.39 11.21 -7.52
CA GLN A 25 -11.41 10.37 -8.17
C GLN A 25 -10.83 9.49 -9.27
N GLN A 26 -9.97 10.07 -10.13
CA GLN A 26 -9.28 9.31 -11.18
C GLN A 26 -8.38 8.23 -10.56
N HIS A 27 -7.68 8.56 -9.49
CA HIS A 27 -6.81 7.64 -8.77
C HIS A 27 -7.58 6.46 -8.16
N LEU A 28 -8.76 6.73 -7.57
CA LEU A 28 -9.62 5.68 -7.02
C LEU A 28 -10.04 4.67 -8.10
N GLN A 29 -10.30 5.14 -9.33
CA GLN A 29 -10.61 4.25 -10.45
C GLN A 29 -9.41 3.40 -10.86
N GLN A 30 -8.21 3.97 -10.89
CA GLN A 30 -6.98 3.22 -11.18
C GLN A 30 -6.73 2.12 -10.12
N TRP A 31 -6.93 2.45 -8.83
CA TRP A 31 -6.87 1.46 -7.75
C TRP A 31 -7.88 0.34 -7.93
N GLN A 32 -9.12 0.68 -8.26
CA GLN A 32 -10.17 -0.32 -8.50
C GLN A 32 -9.81 -1.23 -9.67
N ASN A 33 -9.29 -0.67 -10.76
CA ASN A 33 -8.90 -1.42 -11.95
C ASN A 33 -7.72 -2.36 -11.66
N TRP A 34 -6.69 -1.86 -10.98
CA TRP A 34 -5.52 -2.66 -10.61
C TRP A 34 -5.90 -3.83 -9.69
N PHE A 35 -6.65 -3.56 -8.61
CA PHE A 35 -7.15 -4.60 -7.73
C PHE A 35 -8.08 -5.60 -8.44
N GLY A 36 -8.97 -5.11 -9.31
CA GLY A 36 -9.85 -5.95 -10.11
C GLY A 36 -9.07 -6.88 -11.04
N GLY A 37 -8.00 -6.39 -11.65
CA GLY A 37 -7.09 -7.19 -12.47
C GLY A 37 -6.37 -8.29 -11.67
N LEU A 38 -5.92 -7.99 -10.46
CA LEU A 38 -5.30 -8.98 -9.57
C LEU A 38 -6.32 -10.04 -9.13
N ALA A 39 -7.54 -9.64 -8.79
CA ALA A 39 -8.61 -10.55 -8.40
C ALA A 39 -9.00 -11.49 -9.57
N ALA A 40 -9.16 -10.94 -10.78
CA ALA A 40 -9.51 -11.71 -11.97
C ALA A 40 -8.45 -12.76 -12.36
N GLN A 41 -7.20 -12.52 -11.98
CA GLN A 41 -6.07 -13.43 -12.22
C GLN A 41 -5.80 -14.39 -11.05
N ASP A 42 -6.66 -14.42 -10.02
CA ASP A 42 -6.45 -15.18 -8.76
C ASP A 42 -5.11 -14.84 -8.06
N LYS A 43 -4.60 -13.61 -8.27
CA LYS A 43 -3.33 -13.13 -7.72
C LYS A 43 -3.47 -12.54 -6.32
N LEU A 44 -4.68 -12.34 -5.80
CA LEU A 44 -4.89 -11.95 -4.41
C LEU A 44 -4.86 -13.19 -3.52
N ALA A 45 -3.90 -13.26 -2.60
CA ALA A 45 -3.81 -14.35 -1.63
C ALA A 45 -4.82 -14.16 -0.47
N ARG A 46 -5.22 -12.90 -0.21
CA ARG A 46 -6.16 -12.54 0.85
C ARG A 46 -7.16 -11.49 0.35
N PRO A 47 -8.36 -11.41 0.97
CA PRO A 47 -9.31 -10.35 0.69
C PRO A 47 -8.69 -8.96 0.91
N LEU A 48 -9.09 -7.99 0.10
CA LEU A 48 -8.66 -6.60 0.27
C LEU A 48 -9.21 -6.04 1.57
N GLN A 49 -8.35 -5.40 2.35
CA GLN A 49 -8.72 -4.74 3.59
C GLN A 49 -8.26 -3.28 3.53
N ARG A 50 -9.21 -2.36 3.78
CA ARG A 50 -8.90 -0.94 3.93
C ARG A 50 -8.59 -0.64 5.40
N TRP A 51 -7.63 0.24 5.59
CA TRP A 51 -7.24 0.79 6.88
C TRP A 51 -7.55 2.28 6.84
N ASP A 52 -7.95 2.86 7.97
CA ASP A 52 -8.09 4.31 8.04
C ASP A 52 -6.72 4.97 8.22
N GLY A 53 -6.66 6.29 8.04
CA GLY A 53 -5.44 7.06 8.29
C GLY A 53 -5.17 7.32 9.78
N LYS A 54 -5.98 6.73 10.67
CA LYS A 54 -5.79 6.85 12.12
C LYS A 54 -4.83 5.76 12.58
N GLY A 55 -4.46 5.82 13.84
CA GLY A 55 -3.60 4.80 14.42
C GLY A 55 -3.21 5.13 15.84
N LYS A 56 -2.59 4.16 16.49
CA LYS A 56 -1.84 4.36 17.72
C LYS A 56 -0.54 3.58 17.61
N LEU A 57 0.56 4.25 17.92
CA LEU A 57 1.87 3.63 18.01
C LEU A 57 2.19 3.36 19.48
N VAL A 58 2.48 2.10 19.79
CA VAL A 58 3.06 1.73 21.08
C VAL A 58 4.57 1.74 20.94
N THR A 59 5.25 2.55 21.73
CA THR A 59 6.70 2.72 21.68
C THR A 59 7.43 1.72 22.60
N SER A 60 8.75 1.58 22.43
CA SER A 60 9.58 0.62 23.19
C SER A 60 9.58 0.87 24.71
N ASN A 61 9.37 2.12 25.13
CA ASN A 61 9.18 2.50 26.53
C ASN A 61 7.73 2.34 27.03
N LYS A 62 6.88 1.61 26.30
CA LYS A 62 5.44 1.41 26.58
C LYS A 62 4.61 2.69 26.56
N GLY A 63 5.10 3.74 25.91
CA GLY A 63 4.31 4.93 25.61
C GLY A 63 3.30 4.68 24.49
N ILE A 64 2.29 5.54 24.39
CA ILE A 64 1.29 5.52 23.32
C ILE A 64 1.28 6.90 22.67
N THR A 65 1.44 6.93 21.35
CA THR A 65 1.28 8.15 20.54
C THR A 65 0.17 7.95 19.52
N ASP A 66 -0.55 9.03 19.19
CA ASP A 66 -1.57 9.01 18.16
C ASP A 66 -0.94 9.02 16.75
N GLY A 67 -1.57 8.28 15.85
CA GLY A 67 -1.14 8.14 14.46
C GLY A 67 -0.30 6.88 14.19
N PRO A 68 -0.03 6.60 12.92
CA PRO A 68 0.88 5.53 12.50
C PRO A 68 2.34 5.90 12.81
N PHE A 69 3.22 4.90 12.72
CA PHE A 69 4.66 5.18 12.66
C PHE A 69 4.99 5.90 11.35
N VAL A 70 5.82 6.94 11.44
CA VAL A 70 6.27 7.76 10.31
C VAL A 70 7.79 7.80 10.29
N GLU A 71 8.38 7.46 9.15
CA GLU A 71 9.82 7.56 8.92
C GLU A 71 10.06 8.50 7.74
N ILE A 72 10.81 9.59 7.95
CA ILE A 72 11.12 10.59 6.91
C ILE A 72 9.85 11.04 6.14
N LYS A 73 8.78 11.32 6.90
CA LYS A 73 7.44 11.73 6.41
C LYS A 73 6.60 10.66 5.70
N GLU A 74 7.11 9.45 5.51
CA GLU A 74 6.32 8.36 4.95
C GLU A 74 5.66 7.51 6.02
N SER A 75 4.42 7.11 5.77
CA SER A 75 3.72 6.11 6.58
C SER A 75 3.09 5.05 5.71
N ILE A 76 2.76 3.91 6.33
CA ILE A 76 2.02 2.84 5.66
C ILE A 76 0.55 3.26 5.55
N GLY A 77 0.03 3.33 4.32
CA GLY A 77 -1.39 3.60 4.06
C GLY A 77 -2.22 2.33 3.87
N GLY A 78 -1.56 1.21 3.61
CA GLY A 78 -2.21 -0.08 3.42
C GLY A 78 -1.23 -1.14 2.96
N LEU A 79 -1.74 -2.37 2.89
CA LEU A 79 -1.02 -3.52 2.39
C LEU A 79 -1.97 -4.51 1.74
N ILE A 80 -1.45 -5.34 0.86
CA ILE A 80 -2.13 -6.53 0.35
C ILE A 80 -1.19 -7.73 0.39
N VAL A 81 -1.77 -8.93 0.31
CA VAL A 81 -1.00 -10.16 0.09
C VAL A 81 -1.35 -10.70 -1.29
N ILE A 82 -0.34 -10.88 -2.13
CA ILE A 82 -0.45 -11.39 -3.50
C ILE A 82 0.20 -12.77 -3.63
N LYS A 83 -0.19 -13.51 -4.66
CA LYS A 83 0.46 -14.74 -5.11
C LYS A 83 1.40 -14.44 -6.27
N ALA A 84 2.67 -14.77 -6.15
CA ALA A 84 3.65 -14.66 -7.24
C ALA A 84 4.65 -15.83 -7.19
N LYS A 85 5.31 -16.13 -8.30
CA LYS A 85 6.31 -17.18 -8.44
C LYS A 85 7.58 -16.83 -7.68
N ASP A 86 8.03 -15.59 -7.81
CA ASP A 86 9.28 -15.08 -7.28
C ASP A 86 9.19 -13.55 -7.07
N TYR A 87 10.28 -12.95 -6.58
CA TYR A 87 10.38 -11.52 -6.36
C TYR A 87 10.24 -10.71 -7.66
N ASP A 88 10.67 -11.26 -8.80
CA ASP A 88 10.60 -10.56 -10.09
C ASP A 88 9.15 -10.44 -10.58
N GLU A 89 8.35 -11.50 -10.45
CA GLU A 89 6.92 -11.42 -10.73
C GLU A 89 6.21 -10.50 -9.74
N ALA A 90 6.53 -10.57 -8.45
CA ALA A 90 5.95 -9.68 -7.44
C ALA A 90 6.30 -8.20 -7.72
N ALA A 91 7.53 -7.91 -8.16
CA ALA A 91 7.97 -6.58 -8.56
C ALA A 91 7.26 -6.08 -9.81
N THR A 92 7.06 -6.95 -10.80
CA THR A 92 6.29 -6.63 -12.01
C THR A 92 4.84 -6.27 -11.65
N ILE A 93 4.22 -7.01 -10.74
CA ILE A 93 2.88 -6.69 -10.22
C ILE A 93 2.88 -5.34 -9.50
N ALA A 94 3.87 -5.10 -8.64
CA ALA A 94 4.00 -3.87 -7.85
C ALA A 94 4.21 -2.61 -8.71
N GLN A 95 4.89 -2.72 -9.86
CA GLN A 95 5.08 -1.61 -10.80
C GLN A 95 3.77 -1.07 -11.37
N GLY A 96 2.71 -1.87 -11.39
CA GLY A 96 1.37 -1.41 -11.79
C GLY A 96 0.57 -0.73 -10.67
N CYS A 97 1.14 -0.58 -9.47
CA CYS A 97 0.43 -0.05 -8.32
C CYS A 97 0.23 1.47 -8.42
N PRO A 98 -1.01 1.99 -8.33
CA PRO A 98 -1.27 3.42 -8.46
C PRO A 98 -0.64 4.29 -7.37
N VAL A 99 -0.16 3.72 -6.25
CA VAL A 99 0.55 4.52 -5.23
C VAL A 99 1.78 5.23 -5.78
N LEU A 100 2.40 4.65 -6.83
CA LEU A 100 3.60 5.17 -7.47
C LEU A 100 3.36 6.51 -8.20
N ASP A 101 2.13 6.75 -8.67
CA ASP A 101 1.76 7.98 -9.40
C ASP A 101 1.83 9.24 -8.53
N PHE A 102 1.79 9.07 -7.21
CA PHE A 102 1.85 10.16 -6.22
C PHE A 102 3.13 10.15 -5.38
N GLY A 103 4.24 9.69 -5.98
CA GLY A 103 5.55 9.65 -5.31
C GLY A 103 5.60 8.67 -4.13
N GLY A 104 4.68 7.71 -4.08
CA GLY A 104 4.70 6.65 -3.11
C GLY A 104 5.60 5.49 -3.52
N ASN A 105 5.74 4.54 -2.61
CA ASN A 105 6.59 3.38 -2.72
C ASN A 105 5.79 2.09 -2.47
N VAL A 106 6.19 1.01 -3.13
CA VAL A 106 5.69 -0.35 -2.85
C VAL A 106 6.86 -1.18 -2.33
N GLU A 107 6.81 -1.55 -1.05
CA GLU A 107 7.76 -2.50 -0.47
C GLU A 107 7.24 -3.93 -0.66
N ILE A 108 8.13 -4.83 -1.10
CA ILE A 108 7.80 -6.21 -1.47
C ILE A 108 8.54 -7.17 -0.54
N ARG A 109 7.81 -8.07 0.13
CA ARG A 109 8.42 -9.09 0.99
C ARG A 109 7.72 -10.42 0.82
N MET A 110 8.49 -11.50 0.70
CA MET A 110 7.96 -12.86 0.66
C MET A 110 7.53 -13.30 2.06
N ALA A 111 6.40 -13.99 2.16
CA ALA A 111 6.02 -14.71 3.37
C ALA A 111 6.78 -16.04 3.45
N VAL A 112 7.28 -16.39 4.63
CA VAL A 112 8.04 -17.62 4.92
C VAL A 112 7.34 -18.48 5.95
#